data_AF-A0A381DL35-F1
#
_entry.id   AF-A0A381DL35-F1
#
_cell.length_a   1.000
_cell.length_b   1.000
_cell.length_c   1.000
_cell.angle_alpha   90.00
_cell.angle_beta   90.00
_cell.angle_gamma   90.00
#
_symmetry.space_group_name_H-M   'P 1'
#
loop_
_entity.id
_entity.type
_entity.pdbx_description
1 polymer ?
#
loop_
_entity_poly.entity_id
_entity_poly.type
_entity_poly.pdbx_seq_one_letter_code
_entity_poly.pdbx_strand_id
1 'polypeptide(L)' 'MEFLQLLLVLIALIVIIVKPKMENIALGIVAFSWLFMIYLYIGHKSSALLTIMNL' A
#
# COMPACT_ATOMS: atom_id res chain seq x y z
N MET A 1 8.52 5.91 1.73
CA MET A 1 7.07 5.63 1.80
C MET A 1 6.49 4.96 0.55
N GLU A 2 7.24 4.85 -0.56
CA GLU A 2 6.71 4.28 -1.82
C GLU A 2 7.29 2.89 -2.17
N PHE A 3 8.48 2.55 -1.64
CA PHE A 3 9.17 1.28 -1.95
C PHE A 3 8.41 0.03 -1.50
N LEU A 4 7.82 0.04 -0.30
CA LEU A 4 7.06 -1.10 0.22
C LEU A 4 5.80 -1.38 -0.62
N GLN A 5 5.20 -0.33 -1.15
CA GLN A 5 4.02 -0.43 -1.99
C GLN A 5 4.35 -0.99 -3.37
N LEU A 6 5.48 -0.58 -3.95
CA LEU A 6 6.03 -1.17 -5.17
C LEU A 6 6.33 -2.66 -5.00
N LEU A 7 6.90 -3.06 -3.85
CA LEU A 7 7.14 -4.46 -3.53
C LEU A 7 5.82 -5.25 -3.46
N LEU A 8 4.78 -4.69 -2.85
CA LEU A 8 3.47 -5.36 -2.73
C LEU A 8 2.78 -5.54 -4.08
N VAL A 9 2.87 -4.53 -4.96
CA VAL A 9 2.36 -4.61 -6.33
C VAL A 9 3.18 -5.61 -7.16
N LEU A 10 4.50 -5.68 -6.98
CA LEU A 10 5.34 -6.68 -7.62
C LEU A 10 4.95 -8.11 -7.20
N ILE A 11 4.65 -8.33 -5.92
CA ILE A 11 4.14 -9.62 -5.43
C ILE A 11 2.80 -9.94 -6.07
N ALA A 12 1.87 -8.98 -6.15
CA ALA A 12 0.59 -9.18 -6.83
C ALA A 12 0.76 -9.55 -8.31
N LEU A 13 1.71 -8.90 -9.01
CA LEU A 13 2.03 -9.20 -10.40
C LEU A 13 2.59 -10.63 -10.55
N ILE A 14 3.52 -11.03 -9.69
CA ILE A 14 4.08 -12.39 -9.69
C ILE A 14 2.97 -13.43 -9.43
N VAL A 15 2.07 -13.16 -8.49
CA VAL A 15 0.93 -14.05 -8.18
C VAL A 15 0.03 -14.23 -9.39
N ILE A 16 -0.28 -13.15 -10.12
CA ILE A 16 -1.16 -13.21 -11.30
C ILE A 16 -0.50 -13.94 -12.47
N ILE A 17 0.82 -13.76 -12.66
CA ILE A 17 1.60 -14.44 -13.70
C ILE A 17 1.73 -15.94 -13.40
N VAL A 18 2.02 -16.31 -12.15
CA VAL A 18 2.28 -17.71 -11.76
C VAL A 18 0.98 -18.50 -11.59
N LYS A 19 -0.07 -17.89 -11.02
CA LYS A 19 -1.37 -18.52 -10.81
C LYS A 19 -2.51 -17.55 -11.13
N PRO A 20 -2.89 -17.39 -12.41
CA PRO A 20 -3.97 -16.49 -12.80
C PRO A 20 -5.33 -16.87 -12.17
N LYS A 21 -5.54 -18.13 -11.80
CA LYS A 21 -6.74 -18.58 -11.05
C LYS A 21 -6.87 -17.95 -9.66
N MET A 22 -5.81 -17.34 -9.14
CA MET A 22 -5.78 -16.62 -7.85
C MET A 22 -5.94 -15.11 -8.04
N GLU A 23 -6.61 -14.67 -9.11
CA GLU A 23 -6.88 -13.25 -9.42
C GLU A 23 -7.44 -12.48 -8.23
N ASN A 24 -8.42 -13.05 -7.51
CA ASN A 24 -9.02 -12.41 -6.33
C ASN A 24 -7.99 -12.06 -5.24
N ILE A 25 -6.94 -12.87 -5.09
CA ILE A 25 -5.86 -12.62 -4.14
C ILE A 25 -4.93 -11.53 -4.67
N ALA A 26 -4.57 -11.57 -5.95
CA ALA A 26 -3.76 -10.50 -6.55
C ALA A 26 -4.47 -9.13 -6.48
N LEU A 27 -5.77 -9.10 -6.78
CA LEU A 27 -6.61 -7.91 -6.62
C LEU A 27 -6.73 -7.48 -5.16
N GLY A 28 -6.88 -8.43 -4.23
CA GLY A 28 -6.88 -8.16 -2.79
C GLY A 28 -5.58 -7.53 -2.31
N ILE A 29 -4.42 -8.01 -2.80
CA ILE A 29 -3.11 -7.45 -2.49
C ILE A 29 -3.00 -6.02 -3.03
N VAL A 30 -3.47 -5.74 -4.24
CA VAL A 30 -3.47 -4.39 -4.82
C VAL A 30 -4.39 -3.45 -4.04
N ALA A 31 -5.60 -3.89 -3.68
CA ALA A 31 -6.54 -3.12 -2.88
C ALA A 31 -5.99 -2.79 -1.49
N PHE A 32 -5.36 -3.78 -0.83
CA PHE A 32 -4.68 -3.58 0.44
C PHE A 32 -3.50 -2.60 0.32
N SER A 33 -2.73 -2.71 -0.77
CA SER A 33 -1.62 -1.80 -1.08
C SER A 33 -2.08 -0.34 -1.15
N TRP A 34 -3.25 -0.10 -1.77
CA TRP A 34 -3.86 1.24 -1.85
C TRP A 34 -4.35 1.74 -0.50
N LEU A 35 -5.07 0.91 0.27
CA LEU A 35 -5.51 1.27 1.62
C LEU A 35 -4.33 1.60 2.54
N PHE A 36 -3.26 0.83 2.44
CA PHE A 36 -2.04 1.05 3.22
C PHE A 36 -1.37 2.38 2.87
N MET A 37 -1.36 2.77 1.59
CA MET A 37 -0.86 4.08 1.15
C MET A 37 -1.66 5.22 1.76
N ILE A 38 -2.99 5.12 1.76
CA ILE A 38 -3.88 6.13 2.35
C ILE A 38 -3.57 6.27 3.84
N TYR A 39 -3.45 5.15 4.56
CA TYR A 39 -3.12 5.14 5.98
C TYR A 39 -1.77 5.82 6.27
N LEU A 40 -0.71 5.45 5.53
CA LEU A 40 0.62 6.05 5.70
C LEU A 40 0.65 7.54 5.33
N TYR A 41 -0.09 7.93 4.29
CA TYR A 41 -0.20 9.32 3.87
C TYR A 41 -0.86 10.16 4.97
N ILE A 42 -1.98 9.69 5.52
CA ILE A 42 -2.67 10.36 6.62
C ILE A 42 -1.76 10.42 7.85
N GLY A 43 -1.08 9.33 8.20
CA GLY A 43 -0.15 9.29 9.33
C GLY A 43 0.98 10.32 9.19
N HIS A 44 1.60 10.41 8.00
CA HIS A 44 2.63 11.40 7.73
C HIS A 44 2.12 12.83 7.80
N LYS A 45 0.95 13.10 7.21
CA LYS A 45 0.36 14.45 7.23
C LYS A 45 -0.08 14.85 8.64
N SER A 46 -0.63 13.92 9.41
CA SER A 46 -1.00 14.13 10.81
C SER A 46 0.22 14.43 11.68
N SER A 47 1.31 13.64 11.55
CA SER A 47 2.56 13.90 12.28
C SER A 47 3.17 15.27 11.91
N ALA A 48 3.15 15.63 10.63
CA ALA A 48 3.59 16.95 10.19
C ALA A 48 2.71 18.08 10.76
N LEU A 49 1.39 17.88 10.83
CA LEU A 49 0.44 18.84 11.39
C LEU A 49 0.65 19.02 12.90
N LEU A 50 0.80 17.93 13.66
CA LEU A 50 1.10 17.97 15.09
C LEU A 50 2.42 18.70 15.38
N THR A 51 3.45 18.43 14.56
CA THR A 51 4.73 19.14 14.64
C THR A 51 4.57 20.65 14.42
N ILE A 52 3.75 21.08 13.45
CA ILE A 52 3.45 22.50 13.20
C ILE A 52 2.68 23.13 14.37
N MET A 53 1.80 22.37 15.02
CA MET A 53 1.05 22.82 16.19
C MET A 53 1.88 22.85 17.49
N ASN A 54 3.16 22.45 17.44
CA ASN A 54 4.05 22.34 18.60
C ASN A 54 3.42 21.51 19.75
N LEU A 55 2.74 20.43 19.38
CA LEU A 55 2.12 19.43 20.26
C LEU A 55 2.89 18.11 20.14
#